data_AF-A0A7L1A4M2-F1
#
_entry.id   AF-A0A7L1A4M2-F1
#
_cell.length_a   1.000
_cell.length_b   1.000
_cell.length_c   1.000
_cell.angle_alpha   90.00
_cell.angle_beta   90.00
_cell.angle_gamma   90.00
#
_symmetry.space_group_name_H-M   'P 1'
#
loop_
_entity.id
_entity.type
_entity.pdbx_description
1 polymer ?
#
loop_
_entity_poly.entity_id
_entity_poly.type
_entity_poly.pdbx_seq_one_letter_code
_entity_poly.pdbx_strand_id
1 'polypeptide(L)'
;LLLLPLLLAAGCAWRPARGQEAPQTPDWRMTLKTIRNGVHKIDMYLNAALDLLGGEDGLCQYKCSDGSRPVPRYGYKPSPPNGCGSPLFGVQFDIGIPSMTKCCNQHDRCYDTCGNKKNDCDEQFQSCLSKICRNVQKTLGISESVQACESTVQLLFDAVIHLGCKPYLDSQRAACMCHYEGKTDL
;
A
#
# COMPACT_ATOMS: atom_id res chain seq x y z
N LEU A 1 -42.89 -34.64 77.43
CA LEU A 1 -43.20 -33.24 77.81
C LEU A 1 -43.16 -32.43 76.53
N LEU A 2 -44.23 -32.21 75.77
CA LEU A 2 -45.37 -31.32 76.05
C LEU A 2 -44.94 -29.98 76.65
N LEU A 3 -45.06 -28.88 75.88
CA LEU A 3 -46.04 -27.79 76.11
C LEU A 3 -45.92 -26.68 75.02
N LEU A 4 -47.06 -26.43 74.37
CA LEU A 4 -47.48 -25.31 73.49
C LEU A 4 -47.70 -23.98 74.29
N PRO A 5 -48.30 -22.88 73.77
CA PRO A 5 -48.06 -21.99 72.60
C PRO A 5 -48.24 -20.47 72.97
N LEU A 6 -48.78 -19.63 72.04
CA LEU A 6 -49.25 -18.21 72.14
C LEU A 6 -48.18 -17.14 71.78
N LEU A 7 -48.43 -16.04 71.04
CA LEU A 7 -49.56 -15.44 70.32
C LEU A 7 -49.05 -14.20 69.53
N LEU A 8 -49.80 -13.82 68.49
CA LEU A 8 -50.11 -12.45 68.00
C LEU A 8 -48.98 -11.53 67.49
N ALA A 9 -49.06 -11.15 66.21
CA ALA A 9 -49.57 -9.81 65.84
C ALA A 9 -49.60 -9.63 64.30
N ALA A 10 -50.75 -9.18 63.81
CA ALA A 10 -50.96 -8.70 62.45
C ALA A 10 -50.10 -7.45 62.17
N GLY A 11 -49.26 -7.51 61.15
CA GLY A 11 -48.42 -6.40 60.68
C GLY A 11 -48.90 -5.87 59.34
N CYS A 12 -49.10 -4.56 59.30
CA CYS A 12 -49.67 -3.76 58.23
C CYS A 12 -49.10 -4.03 56.82
N ALA A 13 -49.98 -3.89 55.83
CA ALA A 13 -49.64 -3.75 54.43
C ALA A 13 -48.72 -2.53 54.21
N TRP A 14 -47.45 -2.80 53.88
CA TRP A 14 -46.57 -1.83 53.23
C TRP A 14 -46.24 -2.35 51.83
N ARG A 15 -46.81 -1.72 50.81
CA ARG A 15 -46.32 -1.82 49.43
C ARG A 15 -44.93 -1.17 49.39
N PRO A 16 -43.86 -1.83 48.93
CA PRO A 16 -42.62 -1.12 48.68
C PRO A 16 -42.78 -0.23 47.45
N ALA A 17 -42.38 1.02 47.61
CA ALA A 17 -42.33 2.02 46.55
C ALA A 17 -41.45 1.52 45.39
N ARG A 18 -41.94 1.74 44.18
CA ARG A 18 -41.23 1.55 42.92
C ARG A 18 -39.96 2.42 42.93
N GLY A 19 -38.79 1.80 43.09
CA GLY A 19 -37.50 2.46 42.95
C GLY A 19 -37.36 3.04 41.54
N GLN A 20 -37.02 4.32 41.45
CA GLN A 20 -36.57 4.94 40.22
C GLN A 20 -35.15 4.42 39.92
N GLU A 21 -34.96 3.80 38.75
CA GLU A 21 -33.64 3.50 38.21
C GLU A 21 -32.86 4.80 38.01
N ALA A 22 -31.63 4.84 38.52
CA ALA A 22 -30.70 5.92 38.27
C ALA A 22 -30.38 6.01 36.77
N PRO A 23 -30.23 7.22 36.17
CA PRO A 23 -29.84 7.34 34.77
C PRO A 23 -28.45 6.72 34.59
N GLN A 24 -28.37 5.66 33.76
CA GLN A 24 -27.11 5.05 33.33
C GLN A 24 -26.28 6.13 32.61
N THR A 25 -25.25 6.65 33.26
CA THR A 25 -24.32 7.58 32.61
C THR A 25 -23.58 6.84 31.49
N PRO A 26 -23.55 7.36 30.26
CA PRO A 26 -22.89 6.70 29.14
C PRO A 26 -21.39 6.56 29.42
N ASP A 27 -20.85 5.35 29.25
CA ASP A 27 -19.44 5.05 29.52
C ASP A 27 -18.52 5.75 28.51
N TRP A 28 -18.07 6.95 28.87
CA TRP A 28 -17.17 7.79 28.09
C TRP A 28 -15.85 7.09 27.73
N ARG A 29 -15.42 6.08 28.50
CA ARG A 29 -14.18 5.32 28.21
C ARG A 29 -14.37 4.40 27.01
N MET A 30 -15.56 3.84 26.84
CA MET A 30 -15.89 3.04 25.66
C MET A 30 -15.98 3.92 24.41
N THR A 31 -16.59 5.10 24.53
CA THR A 31 -16.61 6.10 23.47
C THR A 31 -15.21 6.52 23.05
N LEU A 32 -14.31 6.82 24.01
CA LEU A 32 -12.91 7.15 23.71
C LEU A 32 -12.13 6.01 23.08
N LYS A 33 -12.34 4.76 23.52
CA LYS A 33 -11.70 3.59 22.88
C LYS A 33 -12.15 3.43 21.43
N THR A 34 -13.44 3.61 21.16
CA THR A 34 -13.99 3.54 19.80
C THR A 34 -13.43 4.65 18.91
N ILE A 35 -13.37 5.88 19.42
CA ILE A 35 -12.78 7.02 18.70
C ILE A 35 -11.29 6.76 18.44
N ARG A 36 -10.52 6.36 19.47
CA ARG A 36 -9.09 6.05 19.33
C ARG A 36 -8.84 4.93 18.33
N ASN A 37 -9.62 3.85 18.38
CA ASN A 37 -9.51 2.73 17.45
C ASN A 37 -9.92 3.15 16.02
N GLY A 38 -10.91 4.04 15.89
CA GLY A 38 -11.30 4.64 14.62
C GLY A 38 -10.17 5.48 14.02
N VAL A 39 -9.57 6.37 14.82
CA VAL A 39 -8.43 7.20 14.41
C VAL A 39 -7.22 6.34 14.05
N HIS A 40 -6.87 5.33 14.85
CA HIS A 40 -5.77 4.40 14.53
C HIS A 40 -5.99 3.63 13.23
N LYS A 41 -7.22 3.20 12.95
CA LYS A 41 -7.54 2.54 11.67
C LYS A 41 -7.40 3.50 10.50
N ILE A 42 -7.92 4.72 10.63
CA ILE A 42 -7.81 5.74 9.59
C ILE A 42 -6.35 6.08 9.32
N ASP A 43 -5.54 6.24 10.36
CA ASP A 43 -4.09 6.46 10.28
C ASP A 43 -3.40 5.29 9.56
N MET A 44 -3.70 4.04 9.91
CA MET A 44 -3.18 2.86 9.22
C MET A 44 -3.54 2.84 7.73
N TYR A 45 -4.79 3.15 7.37
CA TYR A 45 -5.21 3.20 5.97
C TYR A 45 -4.59 4.38 5.21
N LEU A 46 -4.45 5.53 5.86
CA LEU A 46 -3.77 6.70 5.30
C LEU A 46 -2.31 6.40 5.05
N ASN A 47 -1.60 5.83 6.02
CA ASN A 47 -0.19 5.46 5.88
C ASN A 47 0.00 4.38 4.82
N ALA A 48 -0.88 3.38 4.75
CA ALA A 48 -0.86 2.38 3.67
C ALA A 48 -1.14 3.02 2.29
N ALA A 49 -2.03 4.00 2.21
CA ALA A 49 -2.29 4.75 0.98
C ALA A 49 -1.14 5.72 0.65
N LEU A 50 -0.47 6.29 1.65
CA LEU A 50 0.67 7.18 1.49
C LEU A 50 1.88 6.39 0.99
N ASP A 51 2.19 5.26 1.61
CA ASP A 51 3.19 4.28 1.14
C ASP A 51 2.89 3.78 -0.27
N LEU A 52 1.61 3.64 -0.60
CA LEU A 52 1.14 3.24 -1.92
C LEU A 52 1.35 4.33 -2.97
N LEU A 53 1.16 5.61 -2.61
CA LEU A 53 1.19 6.74 -3.54
C LEU A 53 2.54 7.49 -3.59
N GLY A 54 3.47 7.23 -2.66
CA GLY A 54 4.76 7.92 -2.67
C GLY A 54 5.65 7.83 -1.42
N GLY A 55 5.22 7.17 -0.35
CA GLY A 55 5.93 7.16 0.93
C GLY A 55 5.92 8.53 1.63
N GLU A 56 6.47 8.59 2.84
CA GLU A 56 6.41 9.74 3.75
C GLU A 56 7.04 11.04 3.19
N ASP A 57 7.94 10.94 2.19
CA ASP A 57 8.61 12.08 1.53
C ASP A 57 8.22 12.27 0.06
N GLY A 58 7.39 11.40 -0.51
CA GLY A 58 7.00 11.43 -1.93
C GLY A 58 8.14 11.19 -2.92
N LEU A 59 9.37 10.95 -2.43
CA LEU A 59 10.60 10.96 -3.23
C LEU A 59 11.10 9.55 -3.57
N CYS A 60 10.57 8.50 -2.90
CA CYS A 60 10.86 7.10 -3.17
C CYS A 60 12.35 6.82 -3.41
N GLN A 61 13.20 7.17 -2.44
CA GLN A 61 14.65 6.98 -2.54
C GLN A 61 15.10 5.80 -1.69
N TYR A 62 15.83 4.85 -2.30
CA TYR A 62 16.46 3.77 -1.55
C TYR A 62 17.75 4.27 -0.89
N LYS A 63 17.83 4.15 0.43
CA LYS A 63 18.99 4.53 1.25
C LYS A 63 19.24 3.45 2.29
N CYS A 64 20.50 3.18 2.58
CA CYS A 64 20.87 2.30 3.68
C CYS A 64 20.63 3.00 5.01
N SER A 65 20.12 2.25 6.00
CA SER A 65 19.84 2.76 7.36
C SER A 65 21.11 3.20 8.10
N ASP A 66 22.24 2.61 7.76
CA ASP A 66 23.57 2.95 8.26
C ASP A 66 24.19 4.20 7.59
N GLY A 67 23.49 4.80 6.62
CA GLY A 67 23.99 5.94 5.84
C GLY A 67 25.06 5.57 4.80
N SER A 68 25.42 4.30 4.66
CA SER A 68 26.33 3.83 3.62
C SER A 68 25.71 3.93 2.24
N ARG A 69 26.56 3.98 1.21
CA ARG A 69 26.08 3.93 -0.17
C ARG A 69 25.68 2.49 -0.50
N PRO A 70 24.47 2.25 -1.02
CA PRO A 70 24.06 0.91 -1.43
C PRO A 70 24.98 0.41 -2.54
N VAL A 71 25.39 -0.86 -2.45
CA VAL A 71 26.22 -1.52 -3.45
C VAL A 71 25.49 -2.72 -4.05
N PRO A 72 25.76 -3.08 -5.32
CA PRO A 72 25.13 -4.23 -5.95
C PRO A 72 25.38 -5.52 -5.14
N ARG A 73 24.31 -6.26 -4.87
CA ARG A 73 24.36 -7.55 -4.18
C ARG A 73 25.08 -8.58 -5.06
N TYR A 74 26.10 -9.23 -4.50
CA TYR A 74 26.87 -10.22 -5.24
C TYR A 74 25.99 -11.40 -5.69
N GLY A 75 26.12 -11.78 -6.96
CA GLY A 75 25.37 -12.92 -7.53
C GLY A 75 23.88 -12.68 -7.74
N TYR A 76 23.37 -11.46 -7.50
CA TYR A 76 21.97 -11.13 -7.74
C TYR A 76 21.62 -11.30 -9.23
N LYS A 77 20.49 -11.97 -9.47
CA LYS A 77 19.92 -12.15 -10.81
C LYS A 77 18.52 -11.56 -10.79
N PRO A 78 18.25 -10.52 -11.62
CA PRO A 78 16.91 -9.98 -11.79
C PRO A 78 15.91 -11.08 -12.16
N SER A 79 14.65 -10.91 -11.75
CA SER A 79 13.60 -11.85 -12.12
C SER A 79 13.41 -11.88 -13.63
N PRO A 80 12.96 -13.01 -14.21
CA PRO A 80 12.57 -13.05 -15.60
C PRO A 80 11.52 -11.97 -15.90
N PRO A 81 11.54 -11.38 -17.11
CA PRO A 81 10.59 -10.33 -17.45
C PRO A 81 9.16 -10.85 -17.40
N ASN A 82 8.28 -10.18 -16.65
CA ASN A 82 6.90 -10.59 -16.39
C ASN A 82 5.86 -9.62 -16.98
N GLY A 83 6.28 -8.74 -17.90
CA GLY A 83 5.39 -7.80 -18.58
C GLY A 83 4.97 -6.64 -17.69
N CYS A 84 3.78 -6.09 -17.92
CA CYS A 84 3.26 -4.98 -17.12
C CYS A 84 2.48 -5.46 -15.88
N GLY A 85 2.89 -6.60 -15.30
CA GLY A 85 2.25 -7.19 -14.14
C GLY A 85 2.92 -6.77 -12.84
N SER A 86 2.14 -6.32 -11.86
CA SER A 86 2.65 -6.16 -10.49
C SER A 86 2.23 -7.35 -9.64
N PRO A 87 3.16 -8.15 -9.09
CA PRO A 87 2.84 -9.22 -8.16
C PRO A 87 2.03 -8.74 -6.95
N LEU A 88 2.21 -7.47 -6.58
CA LEU A 88 1.58 -6.86 -5.42
C LEU A 88 0.08 -6.60 -5.61
N PHE A 89 -0.35 -6.31 -6.85
CA PHE A 89 -1.72 -5.90 -7.14
C PHE A 89 -2.53 -6.99 -7.86
N GLY A 90 -1.91 -8.11 -8.25
CA GLY A 90 -2.60 -9.21 -8.92
C GLY A 90 -3.24 -8.82 -10.26
N VAL A 91 -2.90 -7.64 -10.79
CA VAL A 91 -3.38 -7.13 -12.07
C VAL A 91 -2.25 -7.22 -13.09
N GLN A 92 -2.56 -7.82 -14.24
CA GLN A 92 -1.70 -7.80 -15.41
C GLN A 92 -2.23 -6.70 -16.35
N PHE A 93 -1.43 -5.64 -16.55
CA PHE A 93 -1.74 -4.61 -17.54
C PHE A 93 -1.26 -4.99 -18.95
N ASP A 94 -1.04 -6.28 -19.21
CA ASP A 94 -0.71 -6.78 -20.54
C ASP A 94 -1.97 -6.73 -21.43
N ILE A 95 -2.24 -5.57 -22.03
CA ILE A 95 -3.33 -5.33 -22.99
C ILE A 95 -3.05 -6.05 -24.33
N GLY A 96 -2.20 -7.09 -24.34
CA GLY A 96 -1.82 -7.83 -25.56
C GLY A 96 -1.02 -7.00 -26.57
N ILE A 97 -0.41 -5.88 -26.13
CA ILE A 97 0.43 -5.01 -26.97
C ILE A 97 1.91 -5.35 -26.70
N PRO A 98 2.62 -6.08 -27.58
CA PRO A 98 4.00 -6.53 -27.31
C PRO A 98 4.98 -5.38 -27.03
N SER A 99 4.77 -4.22 -27.68
CA SER A 99 5.57 -3.02 -27.45
C SER A 99 5.44 -2.48 -26.03
N MET A 100 4.27 -2.65 -25.41
CA MET A 100 3.99 -2.22 -24.04
C MET A 100 4.74 -3.09 -23.03
N THR A 101 4.58 -4.41 -23.17
CA THR A 101 5.29 -5.43 -22.39
C THR A 101 6.80 -5.23 -22.47
N LYS A 102 7.33 -4.83 -23.65
CA LYS A 102 8.76 -4.50 -23.79
C LYS A 102 9.19 -3.28 -22.94
N CYS A 103 8.37 -2.23 -22.88
CA CYS A 103 8.65 -1.06 -22.05
C CYS A 103 8.61 -1.40 -20.55
N CYS A 104 7.62 -2.17 -20.10
CA CYS A 104 7.52 -2.61 -18.71
C CYS A 104 8.73 -3.47 -18.31
N ASN A 105 9.09 -4.45 -19.13
CA ASN A 105 10.28 -5.28 -18.91
C ASN A 105 11.60 -4.49 -18.89
N GLN A 106 11.66 -3.32 -19.52
CA GLN A 106 12.81 -2.43 -19.45
C GLN A 106 12.79 -1.61 -18.15
N HIS A 107 11.61 -1.16 -17.72
CA HIS A 107 11.40 -0.44 -16.47
C HIS A 107 11.72 -1.31 -15.25
N ASP A 108 11.23 -2.55 -15.20
CA ASP A 108 11.53 -3.50 -14.12
C ASP A 108 13.04 -3.76 -13.99
N ARG A 109 13.74 -3.93 -15.13
CA ARG A 109 15.20 -4.06 -15.14
C ARG A 109 15.91 -2.82 -14.60
N CYS A 110 15.37 -1.63 -14.87
CA CYS A 110 15.92 -0.40 -14.34
C CYS A 110 15.75 -0.34 -12.82
N TYR A 111 14.59 -0.74 -12.30
CA TYR A 111 14.32 -0.86 -10.86
C TYR A 111 15.17 -1.94 -10.18
N ASP A 112 15.46 -3.06 -10.85
CA ASP A 112 16.32 -4.14 -10.36
C ASP A 112 17.82 -3.81 -10.45
N THR A 113 18.20 -2.67 -11.01
CA THR A 113 19.59 -2.23 -11.04
C THR A 113 19.90 -1.42 -9.80
N CYS A 114 20.74 -1.96 -8.92
CA CYS A 114 21.07 -1.32 -7.65
C CYS A 114 21.60 0.11 -7.83
N GLY A 115 21.00 1.07 -7.12
CA GLY A 115 21.41 2.46 -7.09
C GLY A 115 20.84 3.33 -8.21
N ASN A 116 20.09 2.76 -9.16
CA ASN A 116 19.34 3.56 -10.12
C ASN A 116 18.25 4.35 -9.41
N LYS A 117 18.03 5.60 -9.84
CA LYS A 117 16.97 6.45 -9.29
C LYS A 117 15.64 6.12 -9.94
N LYS A 118 14.57 6.08 -9.13
CA LYS A 118 13.21 5.88 -9.61
C LYS A 118 12.85 6.83 -10.76
N ASN A 119 13.09 8.14 -10.58
CA ASN A 119 12.77 9.15 -11.60
C ASN A 119 13.47 8.89 -12.94
N ASP A 120 14.75 8.51 -12.93
CA ASP A 120 15.50 8.23 -14.15
C ASP A 120 14.91 7.01 -14.89
N CYS A 121 14.43 6.01 -14.14
CA CYS A 121 13.74 4.84 -14.70
C CYS A 121 12.36 5.19 -15.25
N ASP A 122 11.61 6.01 -14.54
CA ASP A 122 10.25 6.43 -14.92
C ASP A 122 10.26 7.34 -16.17
N GLU A 123 11.22 8.26 -16.28
CA GLU A 123 11.40 9.09 -17.48
C GLU A 123 11.73 8.23 -18.71
N GLN A 124 12.59 7.23 -18.55
CA GLN A 124 12.89 6.27 -19.62
C GLN A 124 11.66 5.46 -20.01
N PHE A 125 10.83 5.07 -19.03
CA PHE A 125 9.59 4.37 -19.28
C PHE A 125 8.59 5.24 -20.06
N GLN A 126 8.38 6.50 -19.66
CA GLN A 126 7.55 7.45 -20.40
C GLN A 126 8.01 7.61 -21.85
N SER A 127 9.33 7.75 -22.04
CA SER A 127 9.94 7.85 -23.37
C SER A 127 9.69 6.58 -24.19
N CYS A 128 9.77 5.40 -23.58
CA CYS A 128 9.47 4.13 -24.24
C CYS A 128 8.01 4.06 -24.70
N LEU A 129 7.07 4.40 -23.81
CA LEU A 129 5.65 4.37 -24.10
C LEU A 129 5.24 5.36 -25.19
N SER A 130 5.72 6.61 -25.12
CA SER A 130 5.39 7.64 -26.11
C SER A 130 5.85 7.28 -27.53
N LYS A 131 6.93 6.50 -27.68
CA LYS A 131 7.37 5.98 -28.99
C LYS A 131 6.35 5.03 -29.61
N ILE A 132 5.54 4.33 -28.81
CA ILE A 132 4.49 3.42 -29.30
C ILE A 132 3.46 4.23 -30.10
N CYS A 133 2.94 5.32 -29.53
CA CYS A 133 1.93 6.14 -30.21
C CYS A 133 2.47 6.87 -31.44
N ARG A 134 3.73 7.31 -31.42
CA ARG A 134 4.41 7.84 -32.61
C ARG A 134 4.50 6.79 -33.73
N ASN A 135 4.72 5.52 -33.39
CA ASN A 135 4.75 4.45 -34.38
C ASN A 135 3.34 4.14 -34.91
N VAL A 136 2.31 4.14 -34.05
CA VAL A 136 0.90 4.02 -34.48
C VAL A 136 0.52 5.12 -35.45
N GLN A 137 0.91 6.37 -35.15
CA GLN A 137 0.69 7.52 -36.03
C GLN A 137 1.32 7.31 -37.41
N LYS A 138 2.58 6.83 -37.46
CA LYS A 138 3.28 6.56 -38.72
C LYS A 138 2.66 5.43 -39.52
N THR A 139 2.16 4.38 -38.87
CA THR A 139 1.64 3.19 -39.53
C THR A 139 0.20 3.38 -40.02
N LEU A 140 -0.66 4.00 -39.21
CA LEU A 140 -2.10 4.10 -39.50
C LEU A 140 -2.50 5.47 -40.04
N GLY A 141 -1.79 6.56 -39.70
CA GLY A 141 -2.11 7.91 -40.17
C GLY A 141 -3.46 8.47 -39.66
N ILE A 142 -4.17 7.75 -38.79
CA ILE A 142 -5.49 8.12 -38.27
C ILE A 142 -5.31 8.86 -36.94
N SER A 143 -5.69 10.14 -36.88
CA SER A 143 -5.55 10.98 -35.69
C SER A 143 -6.29 10.44 -34.46
N GLU A 144 -7.47 9.86 -34.66
CA GLU A 144 -8.29 9.29 -33.58
C GLU A 144 -7.61 8.10 -32.88
N SER A 145 -6.95 7.22 -33.67
CA SER A 145 -6.17 6.10 -33.13
C SER A 145 -4.94 6.54 -32.34
N VAL A 146 -4.34 7.68 -32.72
CA VAL A 146 -3.20 8.27 -32.01
C VAL A 146 -3.65 8.84 -30.67
N GLN A 147 -4.76 9.57 -30.63
CA GLN A 147 -5.31 10.13 -29.39
C GLN A 147 -5.70 9.04 -28.40
N ALA A 148 -6.35 7.96 -28.86
CA ALA A 148 -6.67 6.81 -28.03
C ALA A 148 -5.40 6.16 -27.47
N CYS A 149 -4.37 5.98 -28.30
CA CYS A 149 -3.07 5.46 -27.86
C CYS A 149 -2.44 6.35 -26.78
N GLU A 150 -2.34 7.65 -27.02
CA GLU A 150 -1.75 8.61 -26.08
C GLU A 150 -2.48 8.57 -24.74
N SER A 151 -3.81 8.51 -24.76
CA SER A 151 -4.62 8.43 -23.53
C SER A 151 -4.37 7.13 -22.76
N THR A 152 -4.30 5.98 -23.45
CA THR A 152 -3.98 4.69 -22.80
C THR A 152 -2.56 4.67 -22.24
N VAL A 153 -1.58 5.17 -23.00
CA VAL A 153 -0.18 5.28 -22.55
C VAL A 153 -0.06 6.18 -21.33
N GLN A 154 -0.76 7.32 -21.33
CA GLN A 154 -0.76 8.26 -20.22
C GLN A 154 -1.36 7.61 -18.96
N LEU A 155 -2.51 6.92 -19.08
CA LEU A 155 -3.12 6.22 -17.96
C LEU A 155 -2.20 5.16 -17.36
N LEU A 156 -1.54 4.36 -18.21
CA LEU A 156 -0.59 3.35 -17.76
C LEU A 156 0.61 3.99 -17.06
N PHE A 157 1.18 5.03 -17.65
CA PHE A 157 2.30 5.76 -17.08
C PHE A 157 1.94 6.34 -15.70
N ASP A 158 0.79 6.99 -15.59
CA ASP A 158 0.31 7.57 -14.34
C ASP A 158 0.12 6.49 -13.26
N ALA A 159 -0.45 5.34 -13.62
CA ALA A 159 -0.58 4.21 -12.72
C ALA A 159 0.79 3.70 -12.23
N VAL A 160 1.76 3.52 -13.13
CA VAL A 160 3.10 3.02 -12.78
C VAL A 160 3.90 4.03 -11.95
N ILE A 161 3.81 5.33 -12.25
CA ILE A 161 4.52 6.35 -11.47
C ILE A 161 3.99 6.42 -10.05
N HIS A 162 2.67 6.55 -9.90
CA HIS A 162 2.05 6.80 -8.60
C HIS A 162 2.07 5.55 -7.71
N LEU A 163 1.93 4.35 -8.29
CA LEU A 163 1.95 3.09 -7.53
C LEU A 163 3.33 2.43 -7.53
N GLY A 164 4.34 3.10 -8.10
CA GLY A 164 5.66 2.53 -8.37
C GLY A 164 6.62 2.56 -7.18
N CYS A 165 6.29 3.25 -6.08
CA CYS A 165 7.21 3.46 -4.97
C CYS A 165 7.62 2.15 -4.29
N LYS A 166 6.62 1.37 -3.87
CA LYS A 166 6.83 0.08 -3.23
C LYS A 166 7.59 -0.92 -4.11
N PRO A 167 7.18 -1.19 -5.37
CA PRO A 167 7.94 -2.11 -6.22
C PRO A 167 9.37 -1.61 -6.49
N TYR A 168 9.59 -0.30 -6.63
CA TYR A 168 10.95 0.26 -6.73
C TYR A 168 11.79 -0.05 -5.49
N LEU A 169 11.28 0.26 -4.29
CA LEU A 169 12.02 0.04 -3.04
C LEU A 169 12.28 -1.46 -2.78
N ASP A 170 11.31 -2.32 -3.11
CA ASP A 170 11.46 -3.77 -2.97
C ASP A 170 12.52 -4.31 -3.96
N SER A 171 12.54 -3.83 -5.21
CA SER A 171 13.56 -4.17 -6.21
C SER A 171 14.96 -3.72 -5.77
N GLN A 172 15.08 -2.49 -5.28
CA GLN A 172 16.34 -1.97 -4.74
C GLN A 172 16.82 -2.76 -3.52
N ARG A 173 15.92 -3.16 -2.61
CA ARG A 173 16.26 -4.01 -1.45
C ARG A 173 16.77 -5.39 -1.87
N ALA A 174 16.21 -5.96 -2.93
CA ALA A 174 16.66 -7.24 -3.47
C ALA A 174 18.02 -7.12 -4.17
N ALA A 175 18.19 -6.08 -5.00
CA ALA A 175 19.37 -5.88 -5.84
C ALA A 175 20.57 -5.27 -5.11
N CYS A 176 20.35 -4.53 -4.03
CA CYS A 176 21.40 -3.87 -3.25
C CYS A 176 21.71 -4.60 -1.94
N MET A 177 22.89 -4.31 -1.40
CA MET A 177 23.29 -4.61 -0.03
C MET A 177 23.90 -3.36 0.62
N CYS A 178 23.71 -3.25 1.94
CA CYS A 178 24.33 -2.22 2.76
C CYS A 178 25.57 -2.77 3.48
N HIS A 179 26.57 -1.93 3.76
CA HIS A 179 27.90 -2.35 4.19
C HIS A 179 27.90 -3.23 5.46
N TYR A 180 26.99 -2.96 6.39
CA TYR A 180 26.89 -3.72 7.64
C TYR A 180 25.92 -4.91 7.58
N GLU A 181 25.09 -5.04 6.54
CA GLU A 181 24.23 -6.22 6.38
C GLU A 181 25.05 -7.46 6.01
N GLY A 182 26.07 -7.32 5.15
CA GLY A 182 26.90 -8.44 4.69
C GLY A 182 27.85 -9.04 5.73
N LYS A 183 27.94 -8.48 6.95
CA LYS A 183 28.75 -9.03 8.06
C LYS A 183 27.95 -9.88 9.04
N THR A 184 26.62 -9.83 8.96
CA THR A 184 25.73 -10.58 9.87
C THR A 184 25.44 -11.99 9.36
N ASP A 185 25.77 -12.27 8.10
CA ASP A 185 25.53 -13.54 7.40
C ASP A 185 26.79 -14.45 7.32
N LEU A 186 27.85 -14.16 8.09
CA LEU A 186 29.08 -14.96 8.23
C LEU A 186 29.31 -15.36 9.69
#